data_AF-A0A2V8WYF7-F1
#
_entry.id   AF-A0A2V8WYF7-F1
#
_cell.length_a   1.000
_cell.length_b   1.000
_cell.length_c   1.000
_cell.angle_alpha   90.00
_cell.angle_beta   90.00
_cell.angle_gamma   90.00
#
_symmetry.space_group_name_H-M   'P 1'
#
loop_
_entity.id
_entity.type
_entity.pdbx_description
1 polymer ?
#
loop_
_entity_poly.entity_id
_entity_poly.type
_entity_poly.pdbx_seq_one_letter_code
_entity_poly.pdbx_strand_id
1 'polypeptide(L)'
;MRTTITLNDRLLERLKKRAAESGTSVSGLIERAVRLLLQASASQRRDRFDLVTFGEGGQFTTLNIDKTAALLEADDVERFARQR
;
A
#
# COMPACT_ATOMS: atom_id res chain seq x y z
N MET A 1 -30.75 -10.08 -13.56
CA MET A 1 -31.84 -9.10 -13.83
C MET A 1 -31.45 -8.28 -15.05
N ARG A 2 -32.38 -7.92 -15.94
CA ARG A 2 -32.12 -7.04 -17.08
C ARG A 2 -32.46 -5.60 -16.68
N THR A 3 -31.48 -4.71 -16.76
CA THR A 3 -31.66 -3.29 -16.44
C THR A 3 -31.20 -2.45 -17.62
N THR A 4 -31.98 -1.44 -17.98
CA THR A 4 -31.61 -0.45 -19.00
C THR A 4 -31.17 0.82 -18.29
N ILE A 5 -30.02 1.37 -18.68
CA ILE A 5 -29.47 2.62 -18.13
C ILE A 5 -29.10 3.56 -19.28
N THR A 6 -29.20 4.86 -19.03
CA THR A 6 -28.77 5.87 -20.00
C THR A 6 -27.29 6.16 -19.80
N LEU A 7 -26.51 6.10 -20.89
CA LEU A 7 -25.08 6.41 -20.91
C LEU A 7 -24.81 7.38 -22.05
N ASN A 8 -23.86 8.29 -21.84
CA ASN A 8 -23.39 9.15 -22.93
C ASN A 8 -22.65 8.30 -23.99
N ASP A 9 -22.84 8.61 -25.27
CA ASP A 9 -22.25 7.85 -26.38
C ASP A 9 -20.72 7.75 -26.30
N ARG A 10 -20.04 8.84 -25.94
CA ARG A 10 -18.56 8.84 -25.78
C ARG A 10 -18.12 7.88 -24.67
N LEU A 11 -18.93 7.75 -23.62
CA LEU A 11 -18.65 6.81 -22.53
C LEU A 11 -18.89 5.37 -22.99
N LEU A 12 -19.95 5.12 -23.75
CA LEU A 12 -20.24 3.80 -24.30
C LEU A 12 -19.10 3.30 -25.21
N GLU A 13 -18.57 4.17 -26.08
CA GLU A 13 -17.45 3.81 -26.96
C GLU A 13 -16.18 3.48 -26.19
N ARG A 14 -15.88 4.25 -25.13
CA ARG A 14 -14.75 3.94 -24.24
C ARG A 14 -14.94 2.61 -23.50
N LEU A 15 -16.16 2.31 -23.05
CA LEU A 15 -16.47 1.03 -22.41
C LEU A 15 -16.29 -0.15 -23.36
N LYS A 16 -16.77 -0.03 -24.60
CA LYS A 16 -16.58 -1.07 -25.65
C LYS A 16 -15.10 -1.32 -25.91
N LYS A 17 -14.32 -0.26 -26.13
CA LYS A 17 -12.87 -0.36 -26.35
C LYS A 17 -12.18 -1.07 -25.17
N ARG A 18 -12.47 -0.64 -23.94
CA ARG A 18 -11.87 -1.24 -22.74
C ARG A 18 -12.29 -2.70 -22.55
N ALA A 19 -13.54 -3.02 -22.86
CA ALA A 19 -14.06 -4.39 -22.77
C ALA A 19 -13.32 -5.31 -23.76
N ALA A 20 -13.12 -4.85 -25.01
CA ALA A 20 -12.34 -5.57 -26.02
C ALA A 20 -10.88 -5.78 -25.59
N GLU A 21 -10.21 -4.73 -25.10
CA GLU A 21 -8.84 -4.82 -24.59
C GLU A 21 -8.70 -5.77 -23.38
N SER A 22 -9.75 -5.88 -22.56
CA SER A 22 -9.74 -6.70 -21.35
C SER A 22 -10.29 -8.11 -21.57
N GLY A 23 -10.66 -8.47 -22.81
CA GLY A 23 -11.24 -9.77 -23.14
C GLY A 23 -12.57 -10.05 -22.44
N THR A 24 -13.38 -9.02 -22.17
CA THR A 24 -14.67 -9.15 -21.46
C THR A 24 -15.80 -8.46 -22.21
N SER A 25 -17.04 -8.65 -21.76
CA SER A 25 -18.20 -7.96 -22.31
C SER A 25 -18.41 -6.60 -21.63
N VAL A 26 -19.12 -5.68 -22.30
CA VAL A 26 -19.49 -4.38 -21.71
C VAL A 26 -20.32 -4.57 -20.44
N SER A 27 -21.23 -5.55 -20.42
CA SER A 27 -22.03 -5.85 -19.22
C SER A 27 -21.17 -6.36 -18.06
N GLY A 28 -20.21 -7.26 -18.33
CA GLY A 28 -19.29 -7.76 -17.31
C GLY A 28 -18.37 -6.66 -16.75
N LEU A 29 -17.92 -5.75 -17.62
CA LEU A 29 -17.14 -4.58 -17.21
C LEU A 29 -17.96 -3.65 -16.29
N ILE A 30 -19.22 -3.38 -16.65
CA ILE A 30 -20.14 -2.56 -15.84
C ILE A 30 -20.40 -3.23 -14.49
N GLU A 31 -20.70 -4.54 -14.46
CA GLU A 31 -20.94 -5.26 -13.21
C GLU A 31 -19.73 -5.16 -12.27
N ARG A 32 -18.52 -5.40 -12.81
CA ARG A 32 -17.29 -5.31 -12.03
C ARG A 32 -17.07 -3.90 -11.46
N ALA A 33 -17.30 -2.87 -12.28
CA ALA A 33 -17.16 -1.48 -11.85
C ALA A 33 -18.15 -1.12 -10.73
N VAL A 34 -19.42 -1.51 -10.87
CA VAL A 34 -20.45 -1.27 -9.85
C VAL A 34 -20.10 -2.02 -8.55
N ARG A 35 -19.66 -3.27 -8.65
CA ARG A 35 -19.23 -4.05 -7.48
C ARG A 35 -18.09 -3.37 -6.73
N LEU A 36 -17.07 -2.89 -7.44
CA LEU A 36 -15.94 -2.17 -6.84
C LEU A 36 -16.38 -0.85 -6.20
N LEU A 37 -17.30 -0.11 -6.82
CA LEU A 37 -17.83 1.13 -6.26
C LEU A 37 -18.58 0.90 -4.93
N LEU A 38 -19.40 -0.15 -4.89
CA LEU A 38 -20.14 -0.53 -3.68
C LEU A 38 -19.21 -1.05 -2.58
N GLN A 39 -18.17 -1.80 -2.93
CA GLN A 39 -17.15 -2.26 -1.97
C GLN A 39 -16.28 -1.12 -1.45
N ALA A 40 -15.89 -0.17 -2.31
CA ALA A 40 -15.10 0.98 -1.90
C ALA A 40 -15.87 1.87 -0.92
N SER A 41 -17.19 1.99 -1.09
CA SER A 41 -18.07 2.69 -0.15
C SER A 41 -18.16 1.97 1.21
N ALA A 42 -17.96 0.64 1.22
CA ALA A 42 -17.90 -0.19 2.42
C ALA A 42 -16.50 -0.24 3.05
N SER A 43 -15.48 0.37 2.44
CA SER A 43 -14.23 0.67 3.14
C SER A 43 -14.56 1.73 4.19
N GLN A 44 -15.07 1.26 5.33
CA GLN A 44 -15.05 1.94 6.62
C GLN A 44 -13.79 2.78 6.67
N ARG A 45 -13.95 4.06 7.07
CA ARG A 45 -12.89 4.91 7.61
C ARG A 45 -11.90 3.97 8.27
N ARG A 46 -10.76 3.69 7.62
CA ARG A 46 -9.76 2.76 8.15
C ARG A 46 -9.46 3.33 9.52
N ASP A 47 -9.95 2.67 10.57
CA ASP A 47 -9.58 3.08 11.91
C ASP A 47 -8.06 3.09 11.91
N ARG A 48 -7.51 4.20 12.36
CA ARG A 48 -6.08 4.41 12.35
C ARG A 48 -5.50 3.20 13.09
N PHE A 49 -4.69 2.41 12.39
CA PHE A 49 -4.09 1.24 13.00
C PHE A 49 -3.09 1.75 14.03
N ASP A 50 -3.49 1.70 15.30
CA ASP A 50 -2.60 1.99 16.41
C ASP A 50 -1.80 0.72 16.69
N LEU A 51 -0.53 0.72 16.27
CA LEU A 51 0.41 -0.34 16.59
C LEU A 51 0.66 -0.29 18.10
N VAL A 52 0.18 -1.29 18.83
CA VAL A 52 0.50 -1.47 20.26
C VAL A 52 1.98 -1.82 20.36
N THR A 53 2.82 -0.81 20.59
CA THR A 53 4.24 -0.99 20.88
C THR A 53 4.42 -1.27 22.37
N PHE A 54 5.47 -2.02 22.71
CA PHE A 54 5.90 -2.21 24.10
C PHE A 54 7.28 -1.58 24.28
N GLY A 55 7.52 -1.02 25.48
CA GLY A 55 8.76 -0.32 25.82
C GLY A 55 8.55 1.18 26.03
N GLU A 56 9.45 1.81 26.78
CA GLU A 56 9.52 3.26 26.86
C GLU A 56 10.16 3.78 25.57
N GLY A 57 9.49 4.70 24.87
CA GLY A 57 10.06 5.31 23.67
C GLY A 57 11.43 5.91 23.96
N GLY A 58 12.48 5.32 23.37
CA GLY A 58 13.86 5.70 23.59
C GLY A 58 14.39 6.63 22.50
N GLN A 59 15.61 7.12 22.68
CA GLN A 59 16.33 7.79 21.60
C GLN A 59 16.70 6.75 20.55
N PHE A 60 16.18 6.92 19.33
CA PHE A 60 16.66 6.16 18.19
C PHE A 60 18.13 6.51 17.95
N THR A 61 19.00 5.50 18.10
CA THR A 61 20.41 5.68 17.76
C THR A 61 20.54 5.91 16.25
N THR A 62 21.38 6.85 15.85
CA THR A 62 21.76 7.05 14.43
C THR A 62 22.68 5.95 13.93
N LEU A 63 23.14 5.06 14.83
CA LEU A 63 23.98 3.92 14.49
C LEU A 63 23.14 2.85 13.79
N ASN A 64 23.62 2.42 12.63
CA ASN A 64 22.98 1.34 11.88
C ASN A 64 23.28 0.00 12.59
N ILE A 65 22.32 -0.48 13.39
CA ILE A 65 22.41 -1.72 14.17
C ILE A 65 22.52 -2.99 13.31
N ASP A 66 22.16 -2.90 12.01
CA ASP A 66 22.31 -4.01 11.06
C ASP A 66 23.77 -4.19 10.60
N LYS A 67 24.66 -3.24 10.95
CA LYS A 67 26.11 -3.31 10.65
C LYS A 67 26.92 -3.51 11.92
N THR A 68 26.64 -4.61 12.64
CA THR A 68 27.28 -4.96 13.91
C THR A 68 28.82 -4.90 13.86
N ALA A 69 29.44 -5.28 12.74
CA ALA A 69 30.89 -5.23 12.58
C ALA A 69 31.48 -3.81 12.70
N ALA A 70 30.81 -2.80 12.13
CA ALA A 70 31.26 -1.40 12.20
C ALA A 70 31.08 -0.80 13.61
N LEU A 71 30.13 -1.33 14.38
CA LEU A 71 29.92 -0.93 15.78
C LEU A 71 31.01 -1.48 16.69
N LEU A 72 31.42 -2.73 16.47
CA LEU A 72 32.49 -3.38 17.22
C LEU A 72 33.85 -2.71 16.95
N GLU A 73 34.14 -2.34 15.71
CA GLU A 73 35.38 -1.65 15.35
C GLU A 73 35.49 -0.28 16.04
N ALA A 74 34.39 0.48 16.13
CA ALA A 74 34.37 1.75 16.85
C ALA A 74 34.61 1.59 18.36
N ASP A 75 33.98 0.58 18.98
CA ASP A 75 34.18 0.25 20.40
C ASP A 75 35.63 -0.18 20.69
N ASP A 76 36.19 -1.03 19.83
CA ASP A 76 37.58 -1.49 19.93
C ASP A 76 38.57 -0.33 19.81
N VAL A 77 38.35 0.60 18.86
CA VAL A 77 39.18 1.80 18.72
C VAL A 77 39.09 2.67 19.98
N GLU A 78 37.88 2.93 20.51
CA GLU A 78 37.72 3.74 21.71
C GLU A 78 38.41 3.12 22.93
N ARG A 79 38.31 1.80 23.08
CA ARG A 79 38.78 1.07 24.25
C ARG A 79 40.28 0.78 24.24
N PHE A 80 40.85 0.49 23.07
CA PHE A 80 42.23 0.02 22.94
C PHE A 80 43.20 1.04 22.32
N ALA A 81 42.72 2.13 21.70
CA ALA A 81 43.62 3.14 21.14
C ALA A 81 44.44 3.91 22.19
N ARG A 82 44.00 3.93 23.47
CA ARG A 82 44.75 4.57 24.58
C ARG A 82 45.77 3.66 25.27
N GLN A 83 45.86 2.37 24.90
CA GLN A 83 46.78 1.41 25.53
C GLN A 83 48.10 1.22 24.77
N ARG A 84 48.44 2.14 23.86
CA ARG A 84 49.69 2.11 23.09
C ARG A 84 50.42 3.45 23.21
#